data_AF-A0AAQ0H1W9-F1
#
_entry.id   AF-A0AAQ0H1W9-F1
#
_cell.length_a   1.000
_cell.length_b   1.000
_cell.length_c   1.000
_cell.angle_alpha   90.00
_cell.angle_beta   90.00
_cell.angle_gamma   90.00
#
_symmetry.space_group_name_H-M   'P 1'
#
loop_
_entity.id
_entity.type
_entity.pdbx_description
1 polymer ?
#
loop_
_entity_poly.entity_id
_entity_poly.type
_entity_poly.pdbx_seq_one_letter_code
_entity_poly.pdbx_strand_id
1 'polypeptide(L)' 'MAHLHIRKLSDLKEGDALIAVNGVKRARPLVVQDPLGVIVGEVQGVRFVPPEGSELEWVFYPNHMDGQDMEIERPE' A
#
# COMPACT_ATOMS: atom_id res chain seq x y z
N MET A 1 -5.02 -15.03 8.86
CA MET A 1 -4.61 -14.03 7.84
C MET A 1 -5.61 -14.09 6.68
N ALA A 2 -6.10 -12.94 6.22
CA ALA A 2 -7.08 -12.86 5.13
C ALA A 2 -6.45 -12.36 3.84
N HIS A 3 -6.80 -12.96 2.70
CA HIS A 3 -6.39 -12.50 1.37
C HIS A 3 -7.55 -11.73 0.74
N LEU A 4 -7.31 -10.48 0.33
CA LEU A 4 -8.36 -9.55 -0.11
C LEU A 4 -7.97 -8.84 -1.41
N HIS A 5 -8.97 -8.53 -2.22
CA HIS A 5 -8.84 -7.59 -3.34
C HIS A 5 -9.51 -6.26 -2.95
N ILE A 6 -8.77 -5.17 -3.06
CA ILE A 6 -9.27 -3.82 -2.83
C ILE A 6 -9.01 -2.95 -4.06
N ARG A 7 -9.74 -1.84 -4.18
CA ARG A 7 -9.58 -0.90 -5.30
C ARG A 7 -9.33 0.54 -4.88
N LYS A 8 -9.32 0.81 -3.57
CA LYS A 8 -9.02 2.13 -3.01
C LYS A 8 -7.95 2.02 -1.96
N LEU A 9 -7.03 2.97 -1.97
CA LEU A 9 -6.01 3.10 -0.93
C LEU A 9 -6.62 3.35 0.46
N SER A 10 -7.82 3.92 0.55
CA SER A 10 -8.55 4.12 1.81
C SER A 10 -8.94 2.81 2.51
N ASP A 11 -8.94 1.68 1.80
CA ASP A 11 -9.31 0.39 2.36
C ASP A 11 -8.12 -0.33 3.01
N LEU A 12 -6.90 0.20 2.82
CA LEU A 12 -5.68 -0.29 3.44
C LEU A 12 -5.61 0.07 4.92
N LYS A 13 -5.08 -0.86 5.70
CA LYS A 13 -4.79 -0.72 7.12
C LYS A 13 -3.30 -0.92 7.36
N GLU A 14 -2.81 -0.36 8.45
CA GLU A 14 -1.46 -0.65 8.94
C GLU A 14 -1.24 -2.16 9.05
N GLY A 15 -0.09 -2.63 8.58
CA GLY A 15 0.28 -4.05 8.55
C GLY A 15 -0.25 -4.84 7.35
N ASP A 16 -1.17 -4.30 6.54
CA ASP A 16 -1.56 -4.95 5.28
C ASP A 16 -0.34 -5.07 4.35
N ALA A 17 -0.18 -6.21 3.71
CA ALA A 17 0.88 -6.44 2.73
C ALA A 17 0.32 -6.42 1.31
N LEU A 18 0.71 -5.44 0.51
CA LEU A 18 0.38 -5.37 -0.91
C LEU A 18 1.25 -6.35 -1.71
N ILE A 19 0.62 -7.37 -2.29
CA ILE A 19 1.30 -8.49 -2.94
C ILE A 19 1.19 -8.45 -4.47
N ALA A 20 0.14 -7.86 -5.04
CA ALA A 20 0.00 -7.67 -6.48
C ALA A 20 -0.84 -6.43 -6.83
N VAL A 21 -0.66 -5.94 -8.05
CA VAL A 21 -1.47 -4.85 -8.64
C VAL A 21 -1.84 -5.23 -10.06
N ASN A 22 -3.14 -5.20 -10.39
CA ASN A 22 -3.70 -5.64 -11.68
C ASN A 22 -3.19 -7.03 -12.11
N GLY A 23 -3.13 -7.97 -11.16
CA GLY A 23 -2.61 -9.33 -11.38
C GLY A 23 -1.08 -9.44 -11.53
N VAL A 24 -0.34 -8.33 -11.51
CA VAL A 24 1.12 -8.32 -11.54
C VAL A 24 1.65 -8.46 -10.12
N LYS A 25 2.21 -9.64 -9.81
CA LYS A 25 2.80 -9.92 -8.50
C LYS A 25 4.05 -9.09 -8.26
N ARG A 26 4.17 -8.54 -7.05
CA ARG A 26 5.38 -7.89 -6.59
C ARG A 26 6.42 -8.93 -6.21
N ALA A 27 7.68 -8.68 -6.57
CA ALA A 27 8.80 -9.54 -6.17
C ALA A 27 8.98 -9.56 -4.63
N ARG A 28 8.62 -8.47 -3.96
CA ARG A 28 8.55 -8.36 -2.50
C ARG A 28 7.25 -7.63 -2.13
N PRO A 29 6.44 -8.17 -1.20
CA PRO A 29 5.27 -7.46 -0.70
C PRO A 29 5.65 -6.12 -0.08
N LEU A 30 4.79 -5.11 -0.22
CA LEU A 30 4.95 -3.83 0.47
C LEU A 30 4.02 -3.79 1.66
N VAL A 31 4.57 -3.68 2.87
CA VAL A 31 3.79 -3.62 4.10
C VAL A 31 3.40 -2.18 4.38
N VAL A 32 2.11 -1.93 4.61
CA VAL A 32 1.60 -0.61 4.97
C VAL A 32 2.14 -0.24 6.34
N GLN A 33 2.86 0.88 6.38
CA GLN A 33 3.34 1.52 7.61
C GLN A 33 2.30 2.49 8.13
N ASP A 34 1.92 3.47 7.30
CA ASP A 34 0.88 4.44 7.63
C ASP A 34 -0.25 4.31 6.60
N PRO A 35 -1.49 4.04 7.02
CA PRO A 35 -2.64 4.01 6.12
C PRO A 35 -2.89 5.40 5.52
N LEU A 36 -3.88 5.50 4.62
CA LEU A 36 -4.17 6.74 3.89
C LEU A 36 -4.29 7.94 4.84
N GLY A 37 -3.35 8.86 4.72
CA GLY A 37 -3.22 10.03 5.58
C GLY A 37 -2.48 11.15 4.87
N VAL A 38 -2.34 12.29 5.54
CA VAL A 38 -1.63 13.44 4.99
C VAL A 38 -0.13 13.18 5.00
N ILE A 39 0.49 13.27 3.83
CA ILE A 39 1.91 13.09 3.58
C ILE A 39 2.41 14.35 2.87
N VAL A 40 3.32 15.08 3.53
CA VAL A 40 3.93 16.32 3.04
C VAL A 40 2.91 17.42 2.69
N GLY A 41 2.64 18.29 3.66
CA GLY A 41 1.71 19.41 3.47
C GLY A 41 0.25 18.96 3.56
N GLU A 42 -0.43 18.90 2.41
CA GLU A 42 -1.87 18.55 2.29
C GLU A 42 -2.14 17.33 1.39
N VAL A 43 -1.09 16.73 0.80
CA VAL A 43 -1.25 15.60 -0.12
C VAL A 43 -1.60 14.34 0.67
N GLN A 44 -2.56 13.54 0.21
CA GLN A 44 -2.89 12.26 0.85
C GLN A 44 -2.20 11.09 0.18
N GLY A 45 -1.66 10.16 0.98
CA GLY A 45 -1.07 8.92 0.50
C GLY A 45 -0.97 7.83 1.57
N VAL A 46 -0.59 6.63 1.15
CA VAL A 46 -0.26 5.50 2.03
C VAL A 46 1.24 5.34 2.05
N ARG A 47 1.84 5.28 3.24
CA ARG A 47 3.27 5.00 3.42
C ARG A 47 3.48 3.51 3.64
N PHE A 48 4.48 2.96 2.97
CA PHE A 48 4.92 1.58 3.13
C PHE A 48 6.26 1.52 3.86
N VAL A 49 6.49 0.41 4.55
CA VAL A 49 7.80 0.10 5.14
C VAL A 49 8.85 0.07 4.01
N PRO A 50 9.88 0.91 4.09
CA PRO A 50 10.93 0.92 3.08
C PRO A 50 11.71 -0.41 3.11
N PRO A 51 12.18 -0.92 1.97
CA PRO A 51 13.12 -2.05 1.94
C PRO A 51 14.36 -1.74 2.78
N GLU A 52 14.96 -2.78 3.37
CA GLU A 52 16.19 -2.65 4.15
C GLU A 52 17.28 -1.92 3.33
N GLY A 53 17.86 -0.88 3.93
CA GLY A 53 18.88 -0.03 3.30
C GLY A 53 18.36 1.06 2.37
N SER A 54 17.04 1.26 2.25
CA SER A 54 16.46 2.37 1.48
C SER A 54 16.20 3.58 2.36
N GLU A 55 16.73 4.75 1.98
CA GLU A 55 16.40 6.06 2.60
C GLU A 55 15.23 6.76 1.89
N LEU A 56 14.65 6.14 0.86
CA LEU A 56 13.54 6.72 0.11
C LEU A 56 12.22 6.46 0.82
N GLU A 57 11.33 7.45 0.85
CA GLU A 57 9.95 7.23 1.25
C GLU A 57 9.22 6.43 0.17
N TRP A 58 8.58 5.33 0.57
CA TRP A 58 7.73 4.52 -0.30
C TRP A 58 6.28 4.91 -0.07
N VAL A 59 5.77 5.83 -0.89
CA VAL A 59 4.42 6.39 -0.74
C VAL A 59 3.63 6.20 -2.01
N PHE A 60 2.41 5.68 -1.87
CA PHE A 60 1.43 5.66 -2.97
C PHE A 60 0.32 6.68 -2.77
N TYR A 61 -0.09 7.28 -3.88
CA TYR A 61 -1.09 8.34 -3.94
C TYR A 61 -2.39 7.83 -4.59
N PRO A 62 -3.58 8.23 -4.09
CA PRO A 62 -4.86 7.79 -4.65
C PRO A 62 -5.01 8.04 -6.14
N ASN A 63 -4.56 9.20 -6.63
CA ASN A 63 -4.63 9.57 -8.05
C ASN A 63 -3.88 8.60 -8.99
N HIS A 64 -2.92 7.83 -8.47
CA HIS A 64 -2.18 6.84 -9.24
C HIS A 64 -2.72 5.43 -9.03
N MET A 65 -3.23 5.11 -7.84
CA MET A 65 -3.54 3.73 -7.46
C MET A 65 -5.04 3.40 -7.43
N ASP A 66 -5.90 4.36 -7.11
CA ASP A 66 -7.33 4.09 -6.98
C ASP A 66 -7.91 3.64 -8.33
N GLY A 67 -8.76 2.62 -8.28
CA GLY A 67 -9.33 1.96 -9.45
C GLY A 67 -8.51 0.78 -9.98
N GLN A 68 -7.25 0.64 -9.57
CA GLN A 68 -6.46 -0.57 -9.84
C GLN A 68 -6.88 -1.71 -8.90
N ASP A 69 -6.83 -2.95 -9.39
CA ASP A 69 -7.07 -4.12 -8.55
C ASP A 69 -5.83 -4.40 -7.70
N MET A 70 -5.93 -4.26 -6.38
CA MET A 70 -4.83 -4.46 -5.45
C MET A 70 -5.09 -5.71 -4.61
N GLU A 71 -4.21 -6.69 -4.74
CA GLU A 71 -4.22 -7.89 -3.90
C GLU A 71 -3.41 -7.63 -2.64
N ILE A 72 -4.01 -7.90 -1.48
CA ILE A 72 -3.38 -7.72 -0.17
C ILE A 72 -3.52 -8.95 0.72
N GLU A 73 -2.56 -9.12 1.62
CA GLU A 73 -2.67 -9.99 2.78
C GLU A 73 -2.87 -9.13 4.03
N ARG A 74 -3.92 -9.43 4.80
CA ARG A 74 -4.25 -8.75 6.05
C ARG A 74 -3.96 -9.68 7.24
N PRO A 75 -3.08 -9.27 8.18
CA PRO A 75 -2.93 -9.98 9.45
C PRO A 75 -4.25 -9.88 10.24
N GLU A 76 -4.59 -10.94 11.00
CA GLU A 76 -5.82 -11.01 11.80
C GLU A 76 -5.84 -10.00 12.95
#